data_AF-A0A9D2RD73-F1
#
_entry.id   AF-A0A9D2RD73-F1
#
_cell.length_a   1.000
_cell.length_b   1.000
_cell.length_c   1.000
_cell.angle_alpha   90.00
_cell.angle_beta   90.00
_cell.angle_gamma   90.00
#
_symmetry.space_group_name_H-M   'P 1'
#
loop_
_entity.id
_entity.type
_entity.pdbx_description
1 polymer ?
#
loop_
_entity_poly.entity_id
_entity_poly.type
_entity_poly.pdbx_seq_one_letter_code
_entity_poly.pdbx_strand_id
1 'polypeptide(L)' 'MDSCIEIMKTPGPGEKGHLAFKVHDLEAAVADMKAAGIEFAEENFKYDEKGGLSAAYLRDEIAGFAIHLI' A
#
# COMPACT_ATOMS: atom_id res chain seq x y z
N MET A 1 20.14 -0.46 1.14
CA MET A 1 19.98 -1.87 1.55
C MET A 1 18.50 -2.13 1.41
N ASP A 2 18.07 -2.54 0.23
CA ASP A 2 16.65 -2.76 -0.07
C ASP A 2 16.24 -4.08 0.58
N SER A 3 15.68 -3.98 1.78
CA SER A 3 15.12 -5.14 2.50
C SER A 3 13.85 -5.57 1.78
N CYS A 4 13.94 -6.61 0.95
CA CYS A 4 12.79 -7.15 0.22
C CYS A 4 11.80 -7.95 1.09
N ILE A 5 12.13 -8.17 2.37
CA ILE A 5 11.33 -8.96 3.31
C ILE A 5 11.28 -8.21 4.63
N GLU A 6 10.07 -7.92 5.09
CA GLU A 6 9.78 -7.40 6.43
C GLU A 6 9.18 -8.51 7.30
N ILE A 7 9.71 -8.70 8.51
CA ILE A 7 9.18 -9.65 9.50
C ILE A 7 8.74 -8.87 10.72
N MET A 8 7.45 -8.86 10.99
CA MET A 8 6.85 -8.17 12.13
C MET A 8 6.44 -9.16 13.23
N LYS A 9 6.50 -8.73 14.51
CA LYS A 9 6.02 -9.53 15.65
C LYS A 9 4.50 -9.61 15.74
N THR A 10 3.81 -8.61 15.18
CA THR A 10 2.36 -8.50 15.17
C THR A 10 1.85 -8.61 13.74
N PRO A 11 0.70 -9.27 13.52
CA PRO A 11 0.08 -9.33 12.21
C PRO A 11 -0.21 -7.92 11.70
N GLY A 12 0.33 -7.60 10.52
CA GLY A 12 -0.08 -6.43 9.74
C GLY A 12 -1.36 -6.70 8.96
N PRO A 13 -1.82 -5.74 8.13
CA PRO A 13 -2.91 -5.97 7.21
C PRO A 13 -2.59 -7.14 6.25
N GLY A 14 -3.61 -7.95 5.97
CA GLY A 14 -3.54 -9.11 5.09
C GLY A 14 -3.45 -10.46 5.81
N GLU A 15 -4.22 -11.45 5.39
CA GLU A 15 -4.27 -12.81 5.99
C GLU A 15 -2.90 -13.50 5.99
N LYS A 16 -2.12 -13.30 4.92
CA LYS A 16 -0.78 -13.85 4.69
C LYS A 16 0.31 -12.79 4.75
N GLY A 17 -0.02 -11.59 5.23
CA GLY A 17 0.84 -10.41 5.24
C GLY A 17 0.56 -9.46 4.08
N HIS A 18 1.53 -8.61 3.75
CA HIS A 18 1.35 -7.58 2.73
C HIS A 18 2.49 -7.56 1.69
N LEU A 19 2.18 -7.09 0.50
CA LEU A 19 3.12 -6.86 -0.59
C LEU A 19 3.24 -5.36 -0.84
N ALA A 20 4.47 -4.87 -0.72
CA ALA A 20 4.83 -3.49 -0.93
C ALA A 20 5.36 -3.27 -2.35
N PHE A 21 4.80 -2.30 -3.06
CA PHE A 21 5.30 -1.86 -4.36
C PHE A 21 5.79 -0.44 -4.26
N LYS A 22 7.10 -0.26 -4.48
CA LYS A 22 7.70 1.06 -4.53
C LYS A 22 7.41 1.72 -5.88
N VAL A 23 6.78 2.88 -5.86
CA VAL A 23 6.46 3.67 -7.05
C VAL A 23 7.22 4.99 -7.02
N HIS A 24 7.44 5.56 -8.20
CA HIS A 24 8.15 6.84 -8.32
C HIS A 24 7.27 8.02 -7.89
N ASP A 25 5.98 7.95 -8.17
CA ASP A 25 4.99 8.97 -7.83
C ASP A 25 3.72 8.27 -7.30
N LEU A 26 3.51 8.38 -5.98
CA LEU A 26 2.46 7.65 -5.30
C LEU A 26 1.07 8.18 -5.63
N GLU A 27 0.93 9.50 -5.75
CA GLU A 27 -0.34 10.15 -6.05
C GLU A 27 -0.82 9.83 -7.47
N ALA A 28 0.09 9.91 -8.45
CA ALA A 28 -0.21 9.51 -9.82
C ALA A 28 -0.54 8.01 -9.93
N ALA A 29 0.23 7.15 -9.26
CA ALA A 29 -0.03 5.71 -9.27
C ALA A 29 -1.41 5.38 -8.69
N VAL A 30 -1.79 6.00 -7.56
CA VAL A 30 -3.12 5.83 -6.97
C VAL A 30 -4.20 6.34 -7.92
N ALA A 31 -4.02 7.50 -8.55
CA ALA A 31 -4.97 8.05 -9.50
C ALA A 31 -5.19 7.14 -10.72
N ASP A 32 -4.11 6.62 -11.31
CA ASP A 32 -4.17 5.70 -12.45
C ASP A 32 -4.85 4.37 -12.07
N MET A 33 -4.52 3.81 -10.90
CA MET A 33 -5.15 2.59 -10.40
C MET A 33 -6.63 2.78 -10.08
N LYS A 34 -7.01 3.92 -9.50
CA LYS A 34 -8.43 4.28 -9.30
C LYS A 34 -9.16 4.42 -10.65
N ALA A 35 -8.54 5.04 -11.65
CA ALA A 35 -9.10 5.14 -13.00
C ALA A 35 -9.26 3.76 -13.68
N ALA A 36 -8.39 2.80 -13.34
CA ALA A 36 -8.52 1.41 -13.76
C ALA A 36 -9.58 0.61 -12.99
N GLY A 37 -10.27 1.21 -12.02
CA GLY A 37 -11.32 0.59 -11.21
C GLY A 37 -10.82 -0.13 -9.95
N ILE A 38 -9.57 0.12 -9.53
CA ILE A 38 -9.03 -0.42 -8.28
C ILE A 38 -9.46 0.46 -7.11
N GLU A 39 -10.11 -0.14 -6.11
CA GLU A 39 -10.49 0.54 -4.88
C GLU A 39 -9.34 0.55 -3.87
N PHE A 40 -9.18 1.69 -3.20
CA PHE A 40 -8.22 1.90 -2.13
C PHE A 40 -8.94 2.08 -0.81
N ALA A 41 -8.34 1.58 0.27
CA ALA A 41 -8.76 1.87 1.63
C ALA A 41 -8.21 3.24 2.02
N GLU A 42 -8.86 4.31 1.57
CA GLU A 42 -8.44 5.70 1.82
C GLU A 42 -8.34 6.04 3.31
N GLU A 43 -9.12 5.34 4.15
CA GLU A 43 -9.03 5.40 5.62
C GLU A 43 -7.66 4.97 6.18
N ASN A 44 -6.94 4.13 5.44
CA ASN A 44 -5.64 3.59 5.82
C ASN A 44 -4.47 4.28 5.11
N PHE A 45 -4.73 5.40 4.43
CA PHE A 45 -3.67 6.19 3.79
C PHE A 45 -2.76 6.78 4.86
N LYS A 46 -1.46 6.55 4.69
CA LYS A 46 -0.43 7.17 5.51
C LYS A 46 0.09 8.38 4.78
N TYR A 47 0.30 9.44 5.55
CA TYR A 47 0.88 10.68 5.08
C TYR A 47 2.18 10.93 5.86
N ASP A 48 3.16 11.50 5.18
CA ASP A 48 4.40 12.00 5.78
C ASP A 48 4.14 13.28 6.59
N GLU A 49 5.11 13.70 7.41
CA GLU A 49 5.07 14.96 8.18
C GLU A 49 4.82 16.21 7.31
N LYS A 50 5.15 16.15 6.01
CA LYS A 50 4.88 17.23 5.05
C LYS A 50 3.48 17.19 4.43
N GLY A 51 2.65 16.21 4.79
CA GLY A 51 1.29 16.02 4.26
C GLY A 51 1.23 15.31 2.90
N GLY A 52 2.37 14.84 2.37
CA GLY A 52 2.41 14.02 1.16
C GLY A 52 2.02 12.57 1.46
N LEU A 53 1.35 11.92 0.52
CA LEU A 53 0.99 10.50 0.64
C LEU A 53 2.28 9.67 0.74
N SER A 54 2.40 8.83 1.76
CA SER A 54 3.58 8.00 2.03
C SER A 54 3.29 6.49 1.93
N ALA A 55 2.05 6.08 2.14
CA ALA A 55 1.62 4.72 1.79
C ALA A 55 0.12 4.68 1.47
N ALA A 56 -0.24 3.91 0.45
CA ALA A 56 -1.62 3.68 0.04
C ALA A 56 -1.92 2.18 0.00
N TYR A 57 -3.00 1.75 0.65
CA TYR A 57 -3.42 0.35 0.71
C TYR A 57 -4.62 0.13 -0.21
N LEU A 58 -4.62 -0.98 -0.95
CA LEU A 58 -5.81 -1.43 -1.67
C LEU A 58 -6.89 -1.85 -0.66
N ARG A 59 -8.15 -1.72 -1.07
CA ARG A 59 -9.29 -2.12 -0.23
C ARG A 59 -9.38 -3.64 -0.10
N ASP A 60 -9.24 -4.32 -1.22
CA ASP A 60 -9.32 -5.78 -1.28
C ASP A 60 -7.94 -6.42 -1.17
N GLU A 61 -7.92 -7.59 -0.53
CA GLU A 61 -6.76 -8.46 -0.52
C GLU A 61 -6.68 -9.28 -1.80
N ILE A 62 -5.46 -9.50 -2.29
CA ILE A 62 -5.23 -10.35 -3.46
C ILE A 62 -4.56 -11.64 -2.97
N ALA A 63 -5.25 -12.78 -3.15
CA ALA A 63 -4.78 -14.10 -2.72
C ALA A 63 -4.46 -14.23 -1.20
N GLY A 64 -5.06 -13.37 -0.37
CA GLY A 64 -4.81 -13.25 1.06
C GLY A 64 -3.63 -12.34 1.43
N PHE A 65 -3.13 -11.53 0.49
CA PHE A 65 -2.14 -10.49 0.77
C PHE A 65 -2.78 -9.12 0.67
N ALA A 66 -2.51 -8.25 1.64
CA ALA A 66 -2.80 -6.83 1.49
C ALA A 66 -1.77 -6.21 0.53
N ILE A 67 -2.23 -5.40 -0.41
CA ILE A 67 -1.33 -4.73 -1.35
C ILE A 67 -1.20 -3.27 -0.93
N HIS A 68 0.03 -2.79 -0.79
CA HIS A 68 0.27 -1.37 -0.59
C HIS A 68 1.33 -0.80 -1.53
N LEU A 69 1.19 0.49 -1.80
CA LEU A 69 2.11 1.29 -2.60
C LEU A 69 2.88 2.22 -1.66
N ILE A 70 4.18 2.38 -1.91
CA ILE A 70 5.12 3.23 -1.16
C ILE A 70 6.03 4.04 -2.09
#